data_AF-A0A951F1E9-F1
#
_entry.id   AF-A0A951F1E9-F1
#
_cell.length_a   1.000
_cell.length_b   1.000
_cell.length_c   1.000
_cell.angle_alpha   90.00
_cell.angle_beta   90.00
_cell.angle_gamma   90.00
#
_symmetry.space_group_name_H-M   'P 1'
#
loop_
_entity.id
_entity.type
_entity.pdbx_description
1 polymer ?
#
loop_
_entity_poly.entity_id
_entity_poly.type
_entity_poly.pdbx_seq_one_letter_code
_entity_poly.pdbx_strand_id
1 'polypeptide(L)' 'MEANFWKDCPLVEVAPGKVSGTPVLKESRVPADTIAEAAELNMSAEDIASDYRLKLDDVKQVLAYYSNRIKHALVS' A
#
# COMPACT_ATOMS: atom_id res chain seq x y z
N MET A 1 2.40 -5.48 8.72
CA MET A 1 3.31 -4.35 8.99
C MET A 1 2.78 -3.55 10.18
N GLU A 2 3.58 -2.72 10.87
CA GLU A 2 3.05 -1.84 11.93
C GLU A 2 2.12 -0.76 11.33
N ALA A 3 0.99 -0.45 11.98
CA ALA A 3 0.01 0.50 11.43
C ALA A 3 0.57 1.91 11.16
N ASN A 4 1.63 2.32 11.87
CA ASN A 4 2.31 3.60 11.63
C ASN A 4 3.08 3.64 10.29
N PHE A 5 3.30 2.47 9.66
CA PHE A 5 4.07 2.37 8.42
C PHE A 5 3.47 3.23 7.29
N TRP A 6 2.17 3.47 7.30
CA TRP A 6 1.51 4.20 6.22
C TRP A 6 1.15 5.64 6.58
N LYS A 7 1.49 6.10 7.80
CA LYS A 7 0.97 7.36 8.36
C LYS A 7 1.25 8.60 7.50
N ASP A 8 2.36 8.61 6.75
CA ASP A 8 2.78 9.74 5.91
C ASP A 8 2.53 9.50 4.42
N CYS A 9 1.86 8.39 4.05
CA CYS A 9 1.51 8.11 2.66
C CYS A 9 0.20 8.84 2.29
N PRO A 10 0.20 9.78 1.33
CA PRO A 10 -0.99 10.58 1.00
C PRO A 10 -2.10 9.77 0.33
N LEU A 11 -1.81 8.55 -0.14
CA LEU A 11 -2.76 7.66 -0.79
C LEU A 11 -3.36 6.62 0.15
N VAL A 12 -2.84 6.50 1.37
CA VAL A 12 -3.36 5.56 2.38
C VAL A 12 -4.17 6.33 3.40
N GLU A 13 -5.30 5.77 3.80
CA GLU A 13 -6.14 6.30 4.86
C GLU A 13 -6.40 5.25 5.95
N VAL A 14 -6.59 5.75 7.17
CA VAL A 14 -6.99 4.95 8.33
C VAL A 14 -8.33 5.49 8.79
N ALA A 15 -9.40 4.73 8.54
CA ALA A 15 -10.75 5.12 8.95
C ALA A 15 -11.33 4.02 9.86
N PRO A 16 -11.73 4.32 11.12
CA PRO A 16 -12.22 3.31 12.06
C PRO A 16 -13.36 2.42 11.52
N GLY A 17 -14.24 2.97 10.67
CA GLY A 17 -15.34 2.23 10.04
C GLY A 17 -14.96 1.43 8.79
N LYS A 18 -13.69 1.47 8.36
CA LYS A 18 -13.22 0.87 7.11
C LYS A 18 -12.18 -0.20 7.44
N VAL A 19 -12.51 -1.46 7.13
CA VAL A 19 -11.63 -2.63 7.37
C VAL A 19 -11.06 -2.61 8.80
N SER A 20 -11.92 -2.31 9.79
CA SER A 20 -11.55 -2.25 11.21
C SER A 20 -10.41 -1.28 11.57
N GLY A 21 -10.24 -0.20 10.80
CA GLY A 21 -9.16 0.75 11.01
C GLY A 21 -7.80 0.33 10.44
N THR A 22 -7.77 -0.71 9.59
CA THR A 22 -6.56 -1.05 8.85
C THR A 22 -6.22 0.07 7.85
N PRO A 23 -4.93 0.43 7.67
CA PRO A 23 -4.51 1.33 6.60
C PRO A 23 -4.88 0.77 5.22
N VAL A 24 -5.69 1.51 4.47
CA VAL A 24 -6.18 1.11 3.15
C VAL A 24 -5.86 2.15 2.10
N LEU A 25 -5.66 1.70 0.86
CA LEU A 25 -5.59 2.62 -0.26
C LEU A 25 -6.92 3.39 -0.39
N LYS A 26 -6.85 4.71 -0.54
CA LYS A 26 -8.00 5.60 -0.74
C LYS A 26 -8.90 5.12 -1.88
N GLU A 27 -10.20 5.39 -1.77
CA GLU A 27 -11.20 4.95 -2.75
C GLU A 27 -11.29 3.42 -2.98
N SER A 28 -10.61 2.61 -2.17
CA SER A 28 -10.64 1.15 -2.23
C SER A 28 -10.95 0.54 -0.86
N ARG A 29 -11.12 -0.78 -0.75
CA ARG A 29 -11.08 -1.48 0.56
C ARG A 29 -9.83 -2.34 0.71
N VAL A 30 -8.83 -2.12 -0.14
CA VAL A 30 -7.64 -2.94 -0.21
C VAL A 30 -6.63 -2.43 0.82
N PRO A 31 -6.19 -3.26 1.76
CA PRO A 31 -5.13 -2.89 2.70
C PRO A 31 -3.85 -2.51 1.95
N ALA A 32 -3.16 -1.48 2.41
CA ALA A 32 -1.88 -1.08 1.82
C ALA A 32 -0.82 -2.19 1.96
N ASP A 33 -0.87 -2.94 3.07
CA ASP A 33 -0.02 -4.12 3.30
C ASP A 33 -0.24 -5.19 2.21
N THR A 34 -1.49 -5.44 1.79
CA THR A 34 -1.78 -6.42 0.72
C THR A 34 -1.14 -6.04 -0.61
N ILE A 35 -1.04 -4.74 -0.93
CA ILE A 35 -0.37 -4.24 -2.15
C ILE A 35 1.14 -4.47 -2.04
N ALA A 36 1.73 -4.18 -0.87
CA ALA A 36 3.16 -4.38 -0.62
C ALA A 36 3.55 -5.87 -0.66
N GLU A 37 2.79 -6.73 0.03
CA GLU A 37 2.97 -8.18 0.07
C GLU A 37 2.88 -8.80 -1.34
N ALA A 38 1.94 -8.34 -2.17
CA ALA A 38 1.84 -8.79 -3.56
C ALA A 38 3.10 -8.46 -4.38
N ALA A 39 3.67 -7.27 -4.20
CA ALA A 39 4.92 -6.89 -4.86
C ALA A 39 6.13 -7.70 -4.35
N GLU A 40 6.17 -8.05 -3.06
CA GLU A 40 7.18 -8.97 -2.50
C GLU A 40 7.09 -10.38 -3.09
N LEU A 41 5.89 -10.80 -3.50
CA LEU A 41 5.66 -12.03 -4.26
C LEU A 41 5.95 -11.88 -5.77
N ASN A 42 6.65 -10.81 -6.18
CA ASN A 42 7.03 -10.50 -7.56
C ASN A 42 5.85 -10.23 -8.51
N MET A 43 4.68 -9.85 -8.01
CA MET A 43 3.60 -9.35 -8.88
C MET A 43 3.93 -7.96 -9.42
N SER A 44 3.59 -7.71 -10.67
CA SER A 44 3.75 -6.38 -11.28
C SER A 44 2.69 -5.40 -10.77
N ALA A 45 2.95 -4.10 -10.88
CA ALA A 45 1.96 -3.08 -10.53
C ALA A 45 0.70 -3.18 -11.39
N GLU A 46 0.87 -3.57 -12.66
CA GLU A 46 -0.20 -3.83 -13.61
C GLU A 46 -1.09 -5.01 -13.17
N ASP A 47 -0.49 -6.12 -12.74
CA ASP A 47 -1.24 -7.30 -12.25
C ASP A 47 -1.98 -6.96 -10.96
N ILE A 48 -1.32 -6.30 -10.01
CA ILE A 48 -1.94 -5.87 -8.74
C ILE A 48 -3.12 -4.93 -9.01
N ALA A 49 -2.96 -3.96 -9.91
CA ALA A 49 -4.03 -3.04 -10.25
C ALA A 49 -5.23 -3.75 -10.89
N SER A 50 -4.97 -4.74 -11.75
CA SER A 50 -5.99 -5.56 -12.38
C SER A 50 -6.75 -6.42 -11.34
N ASP A 51 -6.03 -7.22 -10.56
CA ASP A 51 -6.60 -8.20 -9.63
C ASP A 51 -7.48 -7.53 -8.56
N TYR A 52 -7.05 -6.37 -8.06
CA TYR A 52 -7.76 -5.64 -7.02
C TYR A 52 -8.68 -4.54 -7.57
N ARG A 53 -8.77 -4.37 -8.89
CA ARG A 53 -9.54 -3.28 -9.56
C ARG A 53 -9.18 -1.90 -9.03
N LEU A 54 -7.88 -1.61 -8.96
CA LEU A 54 -7.31 -0.36 -8.50
C LEU A 54 -6.84 0.49 -9.68
N LYS A 55 -6.64 1.79 -9.45
CA LYS A 55 -5.96 2.65 -10.42
C LYS A 55 -4.47 2.29 -10.42
N LEU A 56 -3.93 2.01 -11.60
CA LEU A 56 -2.52 1.65 -11.77
C LEU A 56 -1.56 2.72 -11.21
N ASP A 57 -1.91 3.99 -11.39
CA ASP A 57 -1.08 5.10 -10.90
C ASP A 57 -1.01 5.12 -9.36
N ASP A 58 -2.14 4.89 -8.68
CA ASP A 58 -2.19 4.81 -7.22
C ASP A 58 -1.36 3.62 -6.69
N VAL A 59 -1.43 2.47 -7.37
CA VAL A 59 -0.60 1.28 -7.04
C VAL A 59 0.89 1.60 -7.17
N LYS A 60 1.30 2.22 -8.29
CA LYS A 60 2.70 2.61 -8.52
C LYS A 60 3.22 3.56 -7.45
N GLN A 61 2.41 4.56 -7.07
CA GLN A 61 2.78 5.53 -6.04
C GLN A 61 2.86 4.90 -4.64
N VAL A 62 1.95 3.99 -4.28
CA VAL A 62 2.02 3.23 -3.01
C VAL A 62 3.27 2.35 -2.95
N LEU A 63 3.60 1.64 -4.03
CA LEU A 63 4.80 0.80 -4.10
C LEU A 63 6.10 1.63 -4.05
N ALA A 64 6.09 2.83 -4.64
CA ALA A 64 7.21 3.76 -4.53
C ALA A 64 7.42 4.24 -3.08
N TYR A 65 6.33 4.59 -2.39
CA TYR A 65 6.39 4.93 -0.95
C TYR A 65 6.94 3.77 -0.13
N TYR A 66 6.42 2.55 -0.34
CA TYR A 66 6.85 1.33 0.33
C TYR A 66 8.36 1.11 0.17
N SER A 67 8.82 1.09 -1.08
CA SER A 67 10.22 0.86 -1.45
C SER A 67 11.16 1.89 -0.81
N ASN A 68 10.77 3.17 -0.80
CA ASN A 68 11.58 4.22 -0.21
C ASN A 68 11.68 4.06 1.31
N ARG A 69 10.58 3.75 1.99
CA ARG A 69 10.58 3.59 3.45
C ARG A 69 11.38 2.36 3.90
N ILE A 70 11.27 1.24 3.18
CA ILE A 70 12.08 0.03 3.47
C ILE A 70 13.57 0.32 3.24
N LYS A 71 13.94 0.98 2.14
CA LYS A 71 15.34 1.40 1.92
C LYS A 71 15.88 2.23 3.09
N HIS A 72 15.08 3.17 3.62
CA HIS A 72 15.48 3.96 4.78
C HIS A 72 15.62 3.13 6.06
N ALA A 73 14.72 2.17 6.30
CA ALA A 73 14.79 1.28 7.47
C ALA A 73 15.97 0.30 7.44
N LEU A 74 16.47 -0.06 6.26
CA LEU A 74 17.62 -0.97 6.10
C LEU A 74 18.98 -0.29 6.23
N VAL A 75 19.03 1.04 6.16
CA VAL A 75 20.28 1.84 6.27
C VAL A 75 20.39 2.62 7.59
N SER A 76 19.42 2.47 8.49
CA SER A 76 19.34 3.06 9.83
C SER A 76 19.62 2.02 10.90
#